data_AF-A0A848L239-F1
#
_entry.id   AF-A0A848L239-F1
#
_cell.length_a   1.000
_cell.length_b   1.000
_cell.length_c   1.000
_cell.angle_alpha   90.00
_cell.angle_beta   90.00
_cell.angle_gamma   90.00
#
_symmetry.space_group_name_H-M   'P 1'
#
loop_
_entity.id
_entity.type
_entity.pdbx_description
1 polymer ?
#
loop_
_entity_poly.entity_id
_entity_poly.type
_entity_poly.pdbx_seq_one_letter_code
_entity_poly.pdbx_strand_id
1 'polypeptide(L)'
;MLESFVAEVFSSLPRSDQRVKAQLYTRGLLMDGQRKSMQPMAHRLDVDHQQLQQFITTSPWPVRPVRKALAHKAIELIGAHVWAIDDVGFPKEGVHSPGVARQYSGALG
;
A
#
# COMPACT_ATOMS: atom_id res chain seq x y z
N MET A 1 15.95 -8.97 -0.23
CA MET A 1 15.30 -8.92 -1.56
C MET A 1 13.82 -8.60 -1.34
N LEU A 2 13.09 -8.03 -2.31
CA LEU A 2 11.70 -7.56 -2.12
C LEU A 2 10.78 -8.59 -1.44
N GLU A 3 10.92 -9.86 -1.77
CA GLU A 3 10.08 -10.94 -1.21
C GLU A 3 10.25 -11.11 0.29
N SER A 4 11.49 -11.08 0.81
CA SER A 4 11.74 -11.18 2.25
C SER A 4 11.19 -9.98 3.00
N PHE A 5 11.30 -8.78 2.41
CA PHE A 5 10.73 -7.55 2.98
C PHE A 5 9.19 -7.64 3.06
N VAL A 6 8.53 -8.04 1.98
CA VAL A 6 7.07 -8.20 1.94
C VAL A 6 6.62 -9.29 2.91
N ALA A 7 7.28 -10.45 2.93
CA ALA A 7 6.94 -11.54 3.83
C ALA A 7 6.96 -11.10 5.30
N GLU A 8 7.92 -10.28 5.68
CA GLU A 8 8.04 -9.73 7.03
C GLU A 8 6.98 -8.67 7.32
N VAL A 9 6.79 -7.69 6.42
CA VAL A 9 5.80 -6.61 6.57
C VAL A 9 4.36 -7.14 6.65
N PHE A 10 4.06 -8.20 5.92
CA PHE A 10 2.73 -8.84 5.90
C PHE A 10 2.66 -10.12 6.75
N SER A 11 3.65 -10.37 7.61
CA SER A 11 3.70 -11.55 8.49
C SER A 11 2.50 -11.66 9.42
N SER A 12 1.89 -10.52 9.80
CA SER A 12 0.71 -10.45 10.65
C SER A 12 -0.58 -10.92 9.98
N LEU A 13 -0.59 -11.12 8.66
CA LEU A 13 -1.78 -11.63 7.96
C LEU A 13 -1.94 -13.12 8.32
N PRO A 14 -3.08 -13.54 8.89
CA PRO A 14 -3.22 -14.92 9.38
C PRO A 14 -3.26 -15.93 8.23
N ARG A 15 -3.90 -15.57 7.11
CA ARG A 15 -4.10 -16.49 5.99
C ARG A 15 -2.96 -16.42 4.98
N SER A 16 -2.51 -17.60 4.52
CA SER A 16 -1.44 -17.71 3.51
C SER A 16 -1.81 -17.07 2.18
N ASP A 17 -3.07 -17.20 1.73
CA ASP A 17 -3.55 -16.61 0.48
C ASP A 17 -3.51 -15.08 0.51
N GLN A 18 -3.76 -14.46 1.67
CA GLN A 18 -3.60 -13.01 1.85
C GLN A 18 -2.14 -12.58 1.71
N ARG A 19 -1.19 -13.34 2.27
CA ARG A 19 0.25 -13.04 2.15
C ARG A 19 0.73 -13.15 0.71
N VAL A 20 0.28 -14.17 -0.03
CA VAL A 20 0.58 -14.33 -1.47
C VAL A 20 0.03 -13.14 -2.27
N LYS A 21 -1.23 -12.75 -2.04
CA LYS A 21 -1.85 -11.61 -2.73
C LYS A 21 -1.17 -10.28 -2.38
N ALA A 22 -0.73 -10.10 -1.12
CA ALA A 22 0.04 -8.93 -0.70
C ALA A 22 1.37 -8.82 -1.47
N GLN A 23 2.04 -9.95 -1.69
CA GLN A 23 3.26 -10.01 -2.50
C GLN A 23 3.01 -9.68 -3.96
N LEU A 24 1.97 -10.27 -4.57
CA LEU A 24 1.58 -9.96 -5.95
C LEU A 24 1.26 -8.47 -6.11
N TYR A 25 0.45 -7.92 -5.21
CA TYR A 25 0.07 -6.51 -5.26
C TYR A 25 1.28 -5.58 -5.09
N THR A 26 2.14 -5.84 -4.12
CA THR A 26 3.34 -5.03 -3.87
C THR A 26 4.31 -5.10 -5.05
N ARG A 27 4.50 -6.30 -5.63
CA ARG A 27 5.30 -6.47 -6.85
C ARG A 27 4.71 -5.66 -8.00
N GLY A 28 3.40 -5.75 -8.23
CA GLY A 28 2.71 -5.00 -9.27
C GLY A 28 2.90 -3.48 -9.16
N LEU A 29 2.91 -2.94 -7.93
CA LEU A 29 3.13 -1.51 -7.67
C LEU A 29 4.56 -1.03 -7.96
N LEU A 30 5.54 -1.92 -7.81
CA LEU A 30 6.97 -1.64 -7.98
C LEU A 30 7.48 -1.98 -9.38
N MET A 31 6.73 -2.76 -10.17
CA MET A 31 7.04 -3.02 -11.56
C MET A 31 6.93 -1.76 -12.42
N ASP A 32 7.79 -1.66 -13.43
CA ASP A 32 7.75 -0.57 -14.40
C ASP A 32 6.41 -0.52 -15.15
N GLY A 33 5.94 0.71 -15.38
CA GLY A 33 4.70 0.96 -16.10
C GLY A 33 4.02 2.24 -15.63
N GLN A 34 3.51 3.01 -16.59
CA GLN A 34 2.87 4.32 -16.33
C GLN A 34 1.59 4.20 -15.48
N ARG A 35 0.82 3.12 -15.63
CA ARG A 35 -0.48 2.93 -14.94
C ARG A 35 -0.36 1.91 -13.81
N LYS A 36 -0.66 2.34 -12.58
CA LYS A 36 -0.66 1.47 -11.37
C LYS A 36 -2.05 0.96 -10.96
N SER A 37 -3.00 0.94 -11.89
CA SER A 37 -4.32 0.32 -11.64
C SER A 37 -4.23 -1.21 -11.67
N MET A 38 -5.21 -1.88 -11.06
CA MET A 38 -5.20 -3.33 -10.85
C MET A 38 -5.12 -4.13 -12.16
N GLN A 39 -5.86 -3.71 -13.20
CA GLN A 39 -5.87 -4.40 -14.50
C GLN A 39 -4.49 -4.38 -15.21
N PRO A 40 -3.84 -3.22 -15.44
CA PRO A 40 -2.47 -3.18 -15.97
C PRO A 40 -1.44 -3.93 -15.13
N MET A 41 -1.53 -3.89 -13.79
CA MET A 41 -0.64 -4.65 -12.93
C MET A 41 -0.85 -6.16 -13.10
N ALA A 42 -2.10 -6.61 -13.11
CA ALA A 42 -2.46 -8.00 -13.28
C ALA A 42 -2.01 -8.56 -14.63
N HIS A 43 -2.18 -7.79 -15.71
CA HIS A 43 -1.68 -8.15 -17.04
C HIS A 43 -0.15 -8.35 -17.06
N ARG A 44 0.61 -7.51 -16.36
CA ARG A 44 2.08 -7.65 -16.29
C ARG A 44 2.54 -8.81 -15.41
N LEU A 45 1.76 -9.12 -14.39
CA LEU A 45 2.02 -10.22 -13.46
C LEU A 45 1.52 -11.57 -13.98
N ASP A 46 0.79 -11.58 -15.10
CA ASP A 46 0.09 -12.75 -15.64
C ASP A 46 -0.84 -13.41 -14.60
N VAL A 47 -1.65 -12.58 -13.94
CA VAL A 47 -2.64 -13.02 -12.94
C VAL A 47 -4.01 -12.42 -13.23
N ASP A 48 -5.05 -12.98 -12.64
CA ASP A 48 -6.38 -12.38 -12.69
C ASP A 48 -6.44 -11.12 -11.81
N HIS A 49 -6.82 -10.00 -12.41
CA HIS A 49 -7.03 -8.71 -11.73
C HIS A 49 -8.01 -8.80 -10.55
N GLN A 50 -8.98 -9.73 -10.59
CA GLN A 50 -9.91 -9.93 -9.48
C GLN A 50 -9.18 -10.33 -8.19
N GLN A 51 -8.03 -11.03 -8.28
CA GLN A 51 -7.25 -11.39 -7.10
C GLN A 51 -6.66 -10.15 -6.41
N LEU A 52 -6.18 -9.18 -7.20
CA LEU A 52 -5.66 -7.91 -6.68
C LEU A 52 -6.80 -7.04 -6.13
N GLN A 53 -7.93 -7.00 -6.84
CA GLN A 53 -9.10 -6.26 -6.41
C GLN A 53 -9.64 -6.78 -5.09
N GLN A 54 -9.97 -8.08 -5.02
CA GLN A 54 -10.50 -8.71 -3.81
C GLN A 54 -9.56 -8.54 -2.62
N PHE A 55 -8.24 -8.61 -2.82
CA PHE A 55 -7.26 -8.38 -1.75
C PHE A 55 -7.34 -6.96 -1.16
N ILE A 56 -7.52 -5.94 -2.00
CA ILE A 56 -7.55 -4.54 -1.55
C ILE A 56 -8.95 -4.11 -1.08
N THR A 57 -10.02 -4.60 -1.71
CA THR A 57 -11.38 -4.10 -1.45
C THR A 57 -12.18 -4.93 -0.47
N THR A 58 -11.98 -6.26 -0.47
CA THR A 58 -12.95 -7.20 0.14
C THR A 58 -12.30 -8.10 1.19
N SER A 59 -10.99 -8.32 1.11
CA SER A 59 -10.25 -9.14 2.07
C SER A 59 -10.17 -8.41 3.41
N PRO A 60 -10.69 -8.99 4.51
CA PRO A 60 -10.53 -8.41 5.83
C PRO A 60 -9.09 -8.63 6.27
N TRP A 61 -8.30 -7.56 6.33
CA TRP A 61 -7.00 -7.59 6.98
C TRP A 61 -6.75 -6.34 7.82
N PRO A 62 -6.20 -6.49 9.04
CA PRO A 62 -5.93 -5.35 9.89
C PRO A 62 -4.74 -4.56 9.35
N VAL A 63 -4.98 -3.29 9.01
CA VAL A 63 -3.94 -2.40 8.46
C VAL A 63 -2.90 -2.01 9.51
N ARG A 64 -3.29 -1.89 10.78
CA ARG A 64 -2.42 -1.40 11.87
C ARG A 64 -1.17 -2.27 12.08
N PRO A 65 -1.26 -3.62 12.19
CA PRO A 65 -0.08 -4.47 12.32
C PRO A 65 0.90 -4.34 11.14
N VAL A 66 0.39 -4.30 9.90
CA VAL A 66 1.21 -4.11 8.69
C VAL A 66 1.94 -2.76 8.73
N ARG A 67 1.23 -1.68 9.07
CA ARG A 67 1.85 -0.33 9.20
C ARG A 67 2.89 -0.29 10.32
N LYS A 68 2.67 -1.00 11.43
CA LYS A 68 3.64 -1.07 12.53
C LYS A 68 4.92 -1.78 12.09
N ALA A 69 4.81 -2.92 11.40
CA ALA A 69 5.97 -3.63 10.86
C ALA A 69 6.77 -2.76 9.88
N LEU A 70 6.07 -2.06 8.98
CA LEU A 70 6.70 -1.12 8.05
C LEU A 70 7.42 0.04 8.77
N ALA A 71 6.78 0.62 9.79
CA ALA A 71 7.36 1.71 10.57
C ALA A 71 8.62 1.27 11.34
N HIS A 72 8.59 0.10 11.98
CA HIS A 72 9.77 -0.45 12.66
C HIS A 72 10.94 -0.64 11.69
N LYS A 73 10.67 -1.22 10.51
CA LYS A 73 11.70 -1.34 9.46
C LYS A 73 12.27 0.01 9.03
N ALA A 74 11.42 1.01 8.85
CA ALA A 74 11.86 2.35 8.47
C ALA A 74 12.73 2.98 9.56
N ILE A 75 12.33 2.84 10.85
CA ILE A 75 13.12 3.32 11.99
C ILE A 75 14.50 2.68 12.00
N GLU A 76 14.56 1.35 11.90
CA GLU A 76 15.82 0.59 11.92
C GLU A 76 16.72 0.94 10.72
N LEU A 77 16.14 1.11 9.53
CA LEU A 77 16.89 1.41 8.32
C LEU A 77 17.42 2.85 8.28
N ILE A 78 16.61 3.83 8.71
CA ILE A 78 16.94 5.25 8.61
C ILE A 78 17.90 5.65 9.73
N GLY A 79 17.78 5.05 10.93
CA GLY A 79 18.58 5.48 12.09
C GLY A 79 18.32 6.96 12.44
N ALA A 80 17.05 7.38 12.40
CA ALA A 80 16.68 8.78 12.50
C ALA A 80 17.07 9.37 13.86
N HIS A 81 17.77 10.50 13.83
CA HIS A 81 18.13 11.28 15.03
C HIS A 81 17.09 12.37 15.34
N VAL A 82 16.26 12.73 14.36
CA VAL A 82 15.23 13.77 14.46
C VAL A 82 13.98 13.29 13.71
N TRP A 83 12.81 13.65 14.25
CA TRP A 83 11.50 13.35 13.67
C TRP A 83 10.83 14.64 13.25
N ALA A 84 10.44 14.73 11.97
CA ALA A 84 9.54 15.77 11.47
C ALA A 84 8.12 15.19 11.40
N ILE A 85 7.16 15.88 12.01
CA ILE A 85 5.75 15.52 11.99
C ILE A 85 5.02 16.67 11.31
N ASP A 86 4.39 16.37 10.18
CA ASP A 86 3.56 17.30 9.42
C ASP A 86 2.27 16.58 9.00
N ASP A 87 1.19 17.34 8.81
CA ASP A 87 -0.05 16.78 8.27
C ASP A 87 0.04 16.66 6.75
N VAL A 88 -0.35 15.51 6.21
CA VAL A 88 -0.29 15.26 4.77
C VAL A 88 -1.72 15.11 4.27
N GLY A 89 -2.21 16.16 3.62
CA GLY A 89 -3.44 16.12 2.85
C GLY A 89 -3.21 15.39 1.52
N PHE A 90 -4.01 14.35 1.24
CA PHE A 90 -4.06 13.76 -0.09
C PHE A 90 -5.18 14.45 -0.87
N PRO A 91 -4.89 15.38 -1.80
CA PRO A 91 -5.94 16.01 -2.58
C PRO A 91 -6.76 14.92 -3.29
N LYS A 92 -8.04 14.85 -2.97
CA LYS A 92 -9.01 13.99 -3.64
C LYS A 92 -9.81 14.85 -4.58
N GLU A 93 -9.77 14.51 -5.86
CA GLU A 93 -10.60 15.12 -6.88
C GLU A 93 -11.75 14.18 -7.28
N GLY A 94 -12.93 14.75 -7.53
CA GLY A 94 -14.10 14.06 -8.06
C GLY A 94 -15.20 13.80 -7.03
N VAL A 95 -16.45 13.65 -7.51
CA VAL A 95 -17.67 13.51 -6.68
C VAL A 95 -17.90 12.10 -6.12
N HIS A 96 -17.06 11.14 -6.50
CA HIS A 96 -17.21 9.72 -6.15
C HIS A 96 -16.25 9.24 -5.06
N SER A 97 -15.37 10.13 -4.57
CA SER A 97 -14.45 9.80 -3.47
C SER A 97 -15.00 10.33 -2.14
N PRO A 98 -15.08 9.52 -1.08
CA PRO A 98 -15.35 10.05 0.26
C PRO A 98 -14.17 10.92 0.74
N GLY A 99 -14.47 12.00 1.48
CA GLY A 99 -13.44 12.93 2.00
C GLY A 99 -13.15 14.15 1.12
N VAL A 100 -13.96 14.43 0.09
CA VAL A 100 -13.89 15.63 -0.78
C VAL A 100 -14.49 16.85 -0.05
N ALA A 101 -14.18 16.99 1.24
CA ALA A 101 -14.41 18.23 1.96
C ALA A 101 -13.17 19.12 1.74
N ARG A 102 -13.33 20.44 1.85
CA ARG A 102 -12.23 21.39 1.73
C ARG A 102 -11.22 21.12 2.85
N GLN A 103 -10.14 20.40 2.55
CA GLN A 103 -9.02 20.18 3.46
C GLN A 103 -8.05 21.35 3.30
N TYR A 104 -7.63 21.94 4.42
CA TYR A 104 -6.46 22.82 4.41
C TYR A 104 -5.25 21.93 4.11
N SER A 105 -4.79 21.93 2.86
CA SER A 105 -3.61 21.20 2.42
C SER A 105 -2.56 22.21 2.01
N GLY A 106 -1.46 22.28 2.75
CA GLY A 106 -0.31 23.14 2.39
C GLY A 106 0.30 22.78 1.02
N ALA A 107 -0.06 21.63 0.44
CA ALA A 107 0.33 21.22 -0.90
C ALA A 107 -0.50 21.84 -2.04
N LEU A 108 -1.59 22.56 -1.72
CA LEU A 108 -2.48 23.18 -2.72
C LEU A 108 -2.35 24.71 -2.84
N GLY A 109 -1.50 25.34 -2.01
CA GLY A 109 -1.34 26.80 -1.97
C GLY A 109 -2.38 27.52 -1.12
#